data_AF-A0A0D2TB47-F1
#
_entry.id   AF-A0A0D2TB47-F1
#
_cell.length_a   1.000
_cell.length_b   1.000
_cell.length_c   1.000
_cell.angle_alpha   90.00
_cell.angle_beta   90.00
_cell.angle_gamma   90.00
#
_symmetry.space_group_name_H-M   'P 1'
#
loop_
_entity.id
_entity.type
_entity.pdbx_description
1 polymer ?
#
loop_
_entity_poly.entity_id
_entity_poly.type
_entity_poly.pdbx_seq_one_letter_code
_entity_poly.pdbx_strand_id
1 'polypeptide(L)'
;MDLCLFKQDIDDLIHEFVESESSTLNDMKRIWLSMKFSYIYEASPSTNLAFFMQSLYAHTISHMVNVDSLTCRLGGLYCLYCLYETQPFKPPFKIYLSLREMEKLKTLVAEAKEMGIKVVPALVKRMMETNMFLFGFVDLNEGSVSETINSLTKLQDARIQVAYEKLFTDTAIEQYISMDLGG
;
A
#
# COMPACT_ATOMS: atom_id res chain seq x y z
N MET A 1 -5.86 -11.91 3.01
CA MET A 1 -6.12 -11.01 1.87
C MET A 1 -4.93 -11.11 0.95
N ASP A 2 -5.17 -11.46 -0.31
CA ASP A 2 -4.11 -11.46 -1.31
C ASP A 2 -3.94 -10.04 -1.86
N LEU A 3 -2.87 -9.35 -1.46
CA LEU A 3 -2.57 -8.01 -1.94
C LEU A 3 -2.11 -8.01 -3.40
N CYS A 4 -1.72 -9.15 -3.97
CA CYS A 4 -1.23 -9.23 -5.33
C CYS A 4 -2.31 -8.83 -6.36
N LEU A 5 -3.57 -9.18 -6.12
CA LEU A 5 -4.67 -8.81 -7.01
C LEU A 5 -4.88 -7.29 -7.06
N PHE A 6 -4.88 -6.62 -5.90
CA PHE A 6 -5.00 -5.16 -5.83
C PHE A 6 -3.82 -4.43 -6.47
N LYS A 7 -2.62 -5.00 -6.32
CA LYS A 7 -1.42 -4.49 -6.98
C LYS A 7 -1.53 -4.61 -8.49
N GLN A 8 -2.00 -5.76 -8.99
CA GLN A 8 -2.25 -5.98 -10.41
C GLN A 8 -3.29 -4.99 -10.95
N ASP A 9 -4.39 -4.75 -10.23
CA ASP A 9 -5.38 -3.76 -10.64
C ASP A 9 -4.74 -2.36 -10.80
N ILE A 10 -3.89 -1.95 -9.86
CA ILE A 10 -3.14 -0.68 -9.95
C ILE A 10 -2.17 -0.69 -11.13
N ASP A 11 -1.47 -1.81 -11.37
CA ASP A 11 -0.53 -1.96 -12.48
C ASP A 11 -1.25 -1.83 -13.81
N ASP A 12 -2.40 -2.49 -13.96
CA ASP A 12 -3.25 -2.43 -15.16
C ASP A 12 -3.78 -1.02 -15.39
N LEU A 13 -4.25 -0.32 -14.35
CA LEU A 13 -4.70 1.07 -14.44
C LEU A 13 -3.60 2.01 -14.93
N ILE A 14 -2.38 1.85 -14.40
CA ILE A 14 -1.23 2.67 -14.79
C ILE A 14 -0.77 2.30 -16.19
N HIS A 15 -0.78 1.01 -16.55
CA HIS A 15 -0.45 0.55 -17.90
C HIS A 15 -1.40 1.16 -18.94
N GLU A 16 -2.71 1.10 -18.72
CA GLU A 16 -3.73 1.73 -19.58
C GLU A 16 -3.50 3.25 -19.71
N PHE A 17 -3.10 3.92 -18.63
CA PHE A 17 -2.74 5.34 -18.68
C PHE A 17 -1.49 5.59 -19.54
N VAL A 18 -0.47 4.76 -19.41
CA VAL A 18 0.76 4.85 -20.22
C VAL A 18 0.48 4.63 -21.71
N GLU A 19 -0.32 3.61 -22.04
CA GLU A 19 -0.72 3.29 -23.42
C GLU A 19 -1.62 4.37 -24.04
N SER A 20 -2.32 5.16 -23.23
CA SER A 20 -3.12 6.29 -23.72
C SER A 20 -2.29 7.46 -24.29
N GLU A 21 -0.95 7.39 -24.16
CA GLU A 21 0.01 8.43 -24.55
C GLU A 21 -0.31 9.82 -23.96
N SER A 22 -1.09 9.87 -22.88
CA SER A 22 -1.50 11.10 -22.22
C SER A 22 -0.57 11.46 -21.05
N SER A 23 -0.54 12.76 -20.74
CA SER A 23 0.10 13.31 -19.54
C SER A 23 -0.89 13.99 -18.59
N THR A 24 -2.20 13.93 -18.85
CA THR A 24 -3.19 14.73 -18.13
C THR A 24 -3.92 13.95 -17.03
N LEU A 25 -4.21 14.65 -15.93
CA LEU A 25 -5.06 14.11 -14.86
C LEU A 25 -6.49 13.79 -15.35
N ASN A 26 -7.00 14.51 -16.34
CA ASN A 26 -8.34 14.27 -16.87
C ASN A 26 -8.43 12.93 -17.59
N ASP A 27 -7.38 12.55 -18.32
CA ASP A 27 -7.31 11.25 -18.98
C ASP A 27 -7.20 10.12 -17.96
N MET A 28 -6.37 10.27 -16.92
CA MET A 28 -6.35 9.32 -15.80
C MET A 28 -7.75 9.17 -15.17
N LYS A 29 -8.46 10.26 -14.90
CA LYS A 29 -9.82 10.20 -14.35
C LYS A 29 -10.81 9.51 -15.29
N ARG A 30 -10.68 9.68 -16.61
CA ARG A 30 -11.50 8.96 -17.59
C ARG A 30 -11.24 7.45 -17.52
N ILE A 31 -9.97 7.05 -17.47
CA ILE A 31 -9.56 5.63 -17.38
C ILE A 31 -10.02 5.03 -16.05
N TRP A 32 -9.84 5.74 -14.94
CA TRP A 32 -10.34 5.37 -13.62
C TRP A 32 -11.84 5.04 -13.65
N LEU A 33 -12.63 5.90 -14.29
CA LEU A 33 -14.07 5.71 -14.42
C LEU A 33 -14.43 4.55 -15.37
N SER A 34 -13.74 4.39 -16.50
CA SER A 34 -14.01 3.31 -17.45
C SER A 34 -13.70 1.93 -16.87
N MET A 35 -12.63 1.83 -16.09
CA MET A 35 -12.26 0.60 -15.36
C MET A 35 -13.12 0.39 -14.10
N LYS A 36 -13.98 1.35 -13.75
CA LYS A 36 -14.77 1.37 -12.51
C LYS A 36 -13.88 1.18 -11.27
N PHE A 37 -12.70 1.80 -11.28
CA PHE A 37 -11.63 1.47 -10.36
C PHE A 37 -11.97 1.75 -8.89
N SER A 38 -12.94 2.63 -8.60
CA SER A 38 -13.44 2.84 -7.24
C SER A 38 -13.96 1.56 -6.55
N TYR A 39 -14.31 0.51 -7.30
CA TYR A 39 -14.66 -0.80 -6.73
C TYR A 39 -13.50 -1.50 -6.02
N ILE A 40 -12.25 -1.01 -6.14
CA ILE A 40 -11.09 -1.52 -5.40
C ILE A 40 -11.34 -1.54 -3.88
N TYR A 41 -12.21 -0.67 -3.35
CA TYR A 41 -12.53 -0.65 -1.92
C TYR A 41 -13.64 -1.62 -1.52
N GLU A 42 -14.44 -2.17 -2.43
CA GLU A 42 -15.52 -3.11 -2.05
C GLU A 42 -14.95 -4.44 -1.53
N ALA A 43 -13.73 -4.78 -1.96
CA ALA A 43 -12.99 -5.94 -1.46
C ALA A 43 -12.11 -5.61 -0.25
N SER A 44 -12.27 -4.43 0.38
CA SER A 44 -11.50 -4.04 1.57
C SER A 44 -11.67 -5.05 2.70
N PRO A 45 -10.62 -5.31 3.50
CA PRO A 45 -10.75 -6.22 4.62
C PRO A 45 -11.53 -5.56 5.77
N SER A 46 -12.29 -6.35 6.53
CA SER A 46 -13.01 -5.86 7.72
C SER A 46 -12.07 -5.51 8.89
N THR A 47 -10.83 -6.02 8.88
CA THR A 47 -9.78 -5.75 9.85
C THR A 47 -8.51 -5.27 9.14
N ASN A 48 -7.60 -4.59 9.85
CA ASN A 48 -6.34 -4.09 9.28
C ASN A 48 -6.50 -3.14 8.08
N LEU A 49 -7.58 -2.36 8.07
CA LEU A 49 -7.90 -1.43 6.99
C LEU A 49 -6.78 -0.40 6.73
N ALA A 50 -6.13 0.08 7.78
CA ALA A 50 -4.98 0.99 7.65
C ALA A 50 -3.85 0.34 6.84
N PHE A 51 -3.54 -0.94 7.11
CA PHE A 51 -2.52 -1.68 6.38
C PHE A 51 -2.91 -1.89 4.92
N PHE A 52 -4.18 -2.21 4.65
CA PHE A 52 -4.70 -2.29 3.29
C PHE A 52 -4.53 -0.97 2.53
N MET A 53 -5.01 0.14 3.11
CA MET A 53 -4.91 1.47 2.49
C MET A 53 -3.46 1.88 2.25
N GLN A 54 -2.58 1.70 3.23
CA GLN A 54 -1.16 2.00 3.03
C GLN A 54 -0.51 1.06 2.03
N SER A 55 -0.97 -0.18 1.87
CA SER A 55 -0.45 -1.09 0.84
C SER A 55 -0.80 -0.62 -0.57
N LEU A 56 -2.03 -0.12 -0.79
CA LEU A 56 -2.42 0.50 -2.05
C LEU A 56 -1.55 1.73 -2.33
N TYR A 57 -1.45 2.64 -1.36
CA TYR A 57 -0.64 3.85 -1.50
C TYR A 57 0.84 3.54 -1.75
N ALA A 58 1.44 2.61 -1.01
CA ALA A 58 2.84 2.24 -1.17
C ALA A 58 3.11 1.64 -2.57
N HIS A 59 2.20 0.79 -3.08
CA HIS A 59 2.34 0.24 -4.41
C HIS A 59 2.24 1.33 -5.48
N THR A 60 1.29 2.24 -5.37
CA THR A 60 1.17 3.38 -6.29
C THR A 60 2.34 4.36 -6.20
N ILE A 61 2.87 4.61 -4.99
CA ILE A 61 4.07 5.43 -4.79
C ILE A 61 5.28 4.79 -5.49
N SER A 62 5.38 3.46 -5.51
CA SER A 62 6.47 2.76 -6.19
C SER A 62 6.54 3.15 -7.68
N HIS A 63 5.40 3.24 -8.37
CA HIS A 63 5.32 3.74 -9.75
C HIS A 63 5.68 5.23 -9.86
N MET A 64 5.23 6.06 -8.92
CA MET A 64 5.53 7.51 -8.90
C MET A 64 7.03 7.80 -8.75
N VAL A 65 7.76 6.96 -8.01
CA VAL A 65 9.19 7.16 -7.75
C VAL A 65 10.11 6.34 -8.67
N ASN A 66 9.55 5.44 -9.48
CA ASN A 66 10.30 4.59 -10.40
C ASN A 66 10.99 5.41 -11.51
N VAL A 67 12.04 4.87 -12.12
CA VAL A 67 12.89 5.55 -13.11
C VAL A 67 12.40 5.33 -14.55
N ASP A 68 11.42 4.45 -14.79
CA ASP A 68 11.00 4.00 -16.12
C ASP A 68 10.72 5.14 -17.12
N SER A 69 9.63 5.89 -16.91
CA SER A 69 9.19 6.97 -17.81
C SER A 69 8.49 8.08 -17.04
N LEU A 70 8.48 9.29 -17.61
CA LEU A 70 7.72 10.41 -17.03
C LEU A 70 6.23 10.07 -16.98
N THR A 71 5.67 9.48 -18.04
CA THR A 71 4.25 9.09 -18.09
C THR A 71 3.88 8.08 -17.00
N CYS A 72 4.71 7.06 -16.76
CA CYS A 72 4.49 6.10 -15.68
C CYS A 72 4.47 6.78 -14.31
N ARG A 73 5.45 7.65 -14.04
CA ARG A 73 5.51 8.41 -12.78
C ARG A 73 4.33 9.36 -12.60
N LEU A 74 3.86 10.00 -13.68
CA LEU A 74 2.63 10.80 -13.67
C LEU A 74 1.41 9.93 -13.39
N GLY A 75 1.34 8.74 -13.99
CA GLY A 75 0.30 7.74 -13.71
C GLY A 75 0.26 7.37 -12.24
N GLY A 76 1.42 7.09 -11.63
CA GLY A 76 1.55 6.87 -10.18
C GLY A 76 1.01 8.04 -9.36
N LEU A 77 1.44 9.28 -9.65
CA LEU A 77 0.94 10.47 -8.93
C LEU A 77 -0.58 10.66 -9.07
N TYR A 78 -1.13 10.50 -10.28
CA TYR A 78 -2.55 10.70 -10.53
C TYR A 78 -3.40 9.58 -9.92
N CYS A 79 -2.94 8.33 -9.98
CA CYS A 79 -3.56 7.20 -9.30
C CYS A 79 -3.57 7.42 -7.79
N LEU A 80 -2.47 7.90 -7.20
CA LEU A 80 -2.36 8.19 -5.77
C LEU A 80 -3.38 9.25 -5.32
N TYR A 81 -3.52 10.31 -6.11
CA TYR A 81 -4.52 11.34 -5.88
C TYR A 81 -5.96 10.78 -5.97
N CYS A 82 -6.25 9.97 -6.99
CA CYS A 82 -7.58 9.36 -7.14
C CYS A 82 -7.90 8.43 -5.97
N LEU A 83 -6.96 7.54 -5.59
CA LEU A 83 -7.09 6.65 -4.44
C LEU A 83 -7.34 7.40 -3.13
N TYR A 84 -6.83 8.61 -2.97
CA TYR A 84 -7.15 9.43 -1.79
C TYR A 84 -8.55 10.03 -1.86
N GLU A 85 -8.91 10.63 -2.99
CA GLU A 85 -10.18 11.36 -3.13
C GLU A 85 -11.41 10.45 -3.18
N THR A 86 -11.26 9.20 -3.64
CA THR A 86 -12.37 8.25 -3.81
C THR A 86 -12.55 7.29 -2.65
N GLN A 87 -11.67 7.32 -1.64
CA GLN A 87 -11.76 6.40 -0.52
C GLN A 87 -13.09 6.59 0.26
N PRO A 88 -13.76 5.51 0.70
CA PRO A 88 -15.05 5.62 1.38
C PRO A 88 -14.96 6.00 2.87
N PHE A 89 -13.75 6.29 3.38
CA PHE A 89 -13.49 6.42 4.82
C PHE A 89 -13.60 7.85 5.34
N LYS A 90 -14.17 7.98 6.54
CA LYS A 90 -14.29 9.25 7.26
C LYS A 90 -13.85 9.06 8.72
N PRO A 91 -12.76 9.71 9.17
CA PRO A 91 -11.85 10.56 8.40
C PRO A 91 -11.07 9.79 7.32
N PRO A 92 -10.58 10.46 6.26
CA PRO A 92 -9.78 9.80 5.23
C PRO A 92 -8.44 9.31 5.79
N PHE A 93 -8.00 8.13 5.34
CA PHE A 93 -6.64 7.66 5.54
C PHE A 93 -5.68 8.58 4.78
N LYS A 94 -4.72 9.13 5.53
CA LYS A 94 -3.63 9.90 4.95
C LYS A 94 -2.65 9.00 4.22
N ILE A 95 -2.03 9.53 3.18
CA ILE A 95 -0.96 8.87 2.44
C ILE A 95 0.32 8.99 3.26
N TYR A 96 0.85 7.86 3.73
CA TYR A 96 2.21 7.87 4.28
C TYR A 96 3.20 8.13 3.15
N LEU A 97 4.08 9.11 3.34
CA LEU A 97 5.14 9.43 2.38
C LEU A 97 6.45 9.61 3.14
N SER A 98 7.46 8.82 2.78
CA SER A 98 8.80 8.95 3.37
C SER A 98 9.50 10.21 2.86
N LEU A 99 10.50 10.68 3.61
CA LEU A 99 11.36 11.79 3.16
C LEU A 99 12.04 11.49 1.81
N ARG A 100 12.42 10.24 1.56
CA ARG A 100 13.04 9.82 0.27
C ARG A 100 12.06 9.95 -0.89
N GLU A 101 10.83 9.48 -0.71
CA GLU A 101 9.78 9.58 -1.74
C GLU A 101 9.33 11.03 -1.95
N MET A 102 9.36 11.85 -0.89
CA MET A 102 9.10 13.28 -1.00
C MET A 102 10.13 13.99 -1.89
N GLU A 103 11.42 13.65 -1.79
CA GLU A 103 12.43 14.19 -2.71
C GLU A 103 12.16 13.74 -4.16
N LYS A 104 11.76 12.49 -4.37
CA LYS A 104 11.37 11.99 -5.71
C LYS A 104 10.15 12.72 -6.27
N LEU A 105 9.15 13.01 -5.44
CA LEU A 105 8.00 13.83 -5.81
C LEU A 105 8.41 15.26 -6.20
N LYS A 106 9.35 15.87 -5.49
CA LYS A 106 9.90 17.19 -5.86
C LYS A 106 10.57 17.15 -7.24
N THR A 107 11.38 16.12 -7.51
CA THR A 107 12.00 15.93 -8.83
C THR A 107 10.94 15.79 -9.93
N LEU A 108 9.90 14.96 -9.70
CA LEU A 108 8.80 14.80 -10.66
C LEU A 108 8.09 16.13 -10.95
N VAL A 109 7.85 16.95 -9.91
CA VAL A 109 7.23 18.28 -10.08
C VAL A 109 8.13 19.23 -10.87
N ALA A 110 9.46 19.18 -10.66
CA ALA A 110 10.40 20.01 -11.42
C ALA A 110 10.41 19.61 -12.90
N GLU A 111 10.53 18.31 -13.19
CA GLU A 111 10.52 17.78 -14.55
C GLU A 111 9.19 18.08 -15.27
N ALA A 112 8.06 17.93 -14.58
CA ALA A 112 6.76 18.29 -15.14
C ALA A 112 6.66 19.79 -15.49
N LYS A 113 7.31 20.68 -14.73
CA LYS A 113 7.38 22.12 -15.08
C LYS A 113 8.22 22.35 -16.33
N GLU A 114 9.36 21.68 -16.45
CA GLU A 114 10.25 21.77 -17.61
C GLU A 114 9.53 21.29 -18.88
N MET A 115 8.72 20.23 -18.76
CA MET A 115 7.89 19.70 -19.86
C MET A 115 6.58 20.47 -20.09
N GLY A 116 6.32 21.55 -19.35
CA GLY A 116 5.12 22.39 -19.53
C GLY A 116 3.81 21.79 -19.00
N ILE A 117 3.87 20.72 -18.21
CA ILE A 117 2.72 20.01 -17.63
C ILE A 117 2.26 20.74 -16.36
N LYS A 118 1.54 21.86 -16.54
CA LYS A 118 1.14 22.77 -15.46
C LYS A 118 0.21 22.16 -14.40
N VAL A 119 -0.49 21.07 -14.73
CA VAL A 119 -1.43 20.43 -13.80
C VAL A 119 -0.71 19.78 -12.61
N VAL A 120 0.51 19.27 -12.80
CA VAL A 120 1.25 18.53 -11.76
C VAL A 120 1.63 19.42 -10.58
N PRO A 121 2.27 20.59 -10.76
CA PRO A 121 2.56 21.49 -9.64
C PRO A 121 1.29 21.95 -8.89
N ALA A 122 0.21 22.23 -9.63
CA ALA A 122 -1.05 22.67 -9.04
C ALA A 122 -1.70 21.54 -8.23
N LEU A 123 -1.64 20.31 -8.72
CA LEU A 123 -2.15 19.12 -8.04
C LEU A 123 -1.37 18.86 -6.74
N VAL A 124 -0.04 18.80 -6.81
CA VAL A 124 0.79 18.54 -5.62
C VAL A 124 0.60 19.63 -4.58
N LYS A 125 0.53 20.90 -4.98
CA LYS A 125 0.21 22.01 -4.09
C LYS A 125 -1.13 21.78 -3.38
N ARG A 126 -2.18 21.41 -4.12
CA ARG A 126 -3.49 21.08 -3.54
C ARG A 126 -3.40 19.93 -2.53
N MET A 127 -2.72 18.84 -2.87
CA MET A 127 -2.58 17.68 -1.97
C MET A 127 -1.90 18.06 -0.64
N MET A 128 -0.95 18.99 -0.68
CA MET A 128 -0.30 19.54 0.51
C MET A 128 -1.25 20.41 1.33
N GLU A 129 -1.95 21.35 0.68
CA GLU A 129 -2.89 22.28 1.33
C GLU A 129 -4.08 21.55 1.97
N THR A 130 -4.52 20.43 1.38
CA THR A 130 -5.60 19.60 1.93
C THR A 130 -5.09 18.54 2.92
N ASN A 131 -3.82 18.59 3.33
CA ASN A 131 -3.24 17.73 4.37
C ASN A 131 -3.40 16.21 4.07
N MET A 132 -3.24 15.82 2.79
CA MET A 132 -3.39 14.43 2.36
C MET A 132 -2.26 13.54 2.86
N PHE A 133 -1.08 14.11 3.09
CA PHE A 133 0.12 13.36 3.44
C PHE A 133 0.33 13.28 4.96
N LEU A 134 0.85 12.13 5.39
CA LEU A 134 1.52 11.93 6.66
C LEU A 134 3.00 11.69 6.35
N PHE A 135 3.85 12.67 6.68
CA PHE A 135 5.29 12.53 6.48
C PHE A 135 5.89 11.71 7.61
N GLY A 136 6.75 10.76 7.26
CA GLY A 136 7.49 10.01 8.24
C GLY A 136 8.85 9.57 7.74
N PHE A 137 9.61 9.04 8.69
CA PHE A 137 10.86 8.36 8.42
C PHE A 137 10.66 6.91 8.83
N VAL A 138 10.62 6.01 7.86
CA VAL A 138 10.75 4.58 8.09
C VAL A 138 12.07 4.21 7.46
N ASP A 139 13.04 3.83 8.28
CA ASP A 139 14.32 3.31 7.82
C ASP A 139 14.09 1.89 7.29
N LEU A 140 13.59 1.79 6.06
CA LEU A 140 13.48 0.52 5.33
C LEU A 140 14.87 0.04 4.88
N ASN A 141 15.82 -0.08 5.80
CA ASN A 141 16.93 -0.98 5.56
C ASN A 141 16.37 -2.41 5.65
N GLU A 142 16.67 -3.26 4.67
CA GLU A 142 16.25 -4.68 4.67
C GLU A 142 16.57 -5.38 6.00
N GLY A 143 17.64 -4.96 6.68
CA GLY A 143 17.98 -5.40 8.03
C GLY A 143 16.90 -5.08 9.08
N SER A 144 16.36 -3.86 9.09
CA SER A 144 15.32 -3.43 10.04
C SER A 144 14.01 -4.19 9.85
N VAL A 145 13.61 -4.42 8.60
CA VAL A 145 12.39 -5.16 8.27
C VAL A 145 12.57 -6.64 8.64
N SER A 146 13.71 -7.24 8.31
CA SER A 146 14.03 -8.63 8.68
C SER A 146 14.09 -8.82 10.20
N GLU A 147 14.69 -7.88 10.95
CA GLU A 147 14.72 -7.91 12.42
C GLU A 147 13.34 -7.80 13.05
N THR A 148 12.48 -6.94 12.50
CA THR A 148 11.10 -6.77 12.96
C THR A 148 10.29 -8.04 12.69
N ILE A 149 10.41 -8.62 11.49
CA ILE A 149 9.77 -9.89 11.13
C ILE A 149 10.26 -11.01 12.06
N ASN A 150 11.57 -11.14 12.25
CA ASN A 150 12.14 -12.17 13.13
C ASN A 150 11.65 -12.05 14.57
N SER A 151 11.50 -10.82 15.05
CA SER A 151 10.96 -10.55 16.40
C SER A 151 9.48 -10.92 16.52
N LEU A 152 8.67 -10.64 15.48
CA LEU A 152 7.26 -11.04 15.43
C LEU A 152 7.11 -12.57 15.34
N THR A 153 7.93 -13.25 14.54
CA THR A 153 7.95 -14.72 14.44
C THR A 153 8.29 -15.35 15.79
N LYS A 154 9.34 -14.88 16.47
CA LYS A 154 9.69 -15.36 17.82
C LYS A 154 8.54 -15.19 18.82
N LEU A 155 7.79 -14.09 18.71
CA LEU A 155 6.65 -13.82 19.58
C LEU A 155 5.47 -14.78 19.28
N GLN A 156 5.25 -15.12 18.01
CA GLN A 156 4.29 -16.16 17.62
C GLN A 156 4.72 -17.54 18.14
N ASP A 157 5.98 -17.93 17.94
CA ASP A 157 6.51 -19.22 18.38
C ASP A 157 6.40 -19.37 19.90
N ALA A 158 6.73 -18.33 20.66
CA ALA A 158 6.58 -18.33 22.12
C ALA A 158 5.11 -18.51 22.55
N ARG A 159 4.15 -17.89 21.84
CA ARG A 159 2.72 -18.06 22.12
C ARG A 159 2.24 -19.48 21.79
N ILE A 160 2.72 -20.05 20.70
CA ILE A 160 2.44 -21.43 20.31
C ILE A 160 2.98 -22.39 21.38
N GLN A 161 4.22 -22.18 21.83
CA GLN A 161 4.83 -22.98 22.89
C GLN A 161 4.04 -22.92 24.19
N VAL A 162 3.62 -21.73 24.63
CA VAL A 162 2.77 -21.57 25.82
C VAL A 162 1.41 -22.25 25.65
N ALA A 163 0.84 -22.23 24.44
CA ALA A 163 -0.42 -22.94 24.16
C ALA A 163 -0.24 -24.45 24.20
N TYR A 164 0.88 -24.98 23.67
CA TYR A 164 1.24 -26.40 23.77
C TYR A 164 1.44 -26.83 25.22
N GLU A 165 2.19 -26.07 26.00
CA GLU A 165 2.41 -26.37 27.42
C GLU A 165 1.08 -26.39 28.18
N LYS A 166 0.21 -25.40 27.94
CA LYS A 166 -1.13 -25.38 28.55
C LYS A 166 -1.98 -26.59 28.17
N LEU A 167 -1.96 -26.99 26.90
CA LEU A 167 -2.70 -28.15 26.39
C LEU A 167 -2.22 -29.44 27.06
N PHE A 168 -0.92 -29.60 27.29
CA PHE A 168 -0.36 -30.81 27.91
C PHE A 168 -0.36 -30.78 29.44
N THR A 169 -0.43 -29.61 30.07
CA THR A 169 -0.66 -29.51 31.53
C THR A 169 -2.12 -29.76 31.93
N ASP A 170 -3.04 -29.78 30.96
CA ASP A 170 -4.43 -30.16 31.18
C ASP A 170 -4.50 -31.68 31.39
N THR A 171 -4.55 -32.10 32.66
CA THR A 171 -4.30 -33.45 33.15
C THR A 171 -5.29 -34.50 32.59
N ALA A 172 -6.37 -34.05 31.97
CA ALA A 172 -7.34 -34.89 31.28
C ALA A 172 -6.80 -35.47 29.96
N ILE A 173 -5.91 -34.78 29.24
CA ILE A 173 -5.42 -35.21 27.92
C ILE A 173 -4.30 -36.25 28.04
N GLU A 174 -3.44 -36.15 29.06
CA GLU A 174 -2.40 -37.16 29.35
C GLU A 174 -3.02 -38.56 29.58
N GLN A 175 -4.22 -38.63 30.17
CA GLN A 175 -4.95 -39.89 30.38
C GLN A 175 -5.43 -40.52 29.06
N TYR A 176 -5.70 -39.73 28.02
CA TYR A 176 -6.09 -40.25 26.70
C TYR A 176 -4.90 -40.64 25.83
N ILE A 177 -3.74 -40.01 25.99
CA ILE A 177 -2.52 -40.34 25.23
C ILE A 177 -1.84 -41.60 25.80
N SER A 178 -1.97 -41.87 27.11
CA SER A 178 -1.36 -43.01 27.78
C SER A 178 -2.22 -44.28 27.83
N MET A 179 -3.46 -44.23 27.34
CA MET A 179 -4.43 -45.34 27.45
C MET A 179 -4.56 -46.25 26.22
N ASP A 180 -3.76 -46.09 25.17
CA ASP A 180 -3.82 -47.05 24.06
C ASP A 180 -2.46 -47.22 23.39
N LEU A 181 -1.83 -48.37 23.63
CA LEU A 181 -0.88 -49.10 22.77
C LEU A 181 -0.36 -50.36 23.54
N GLY A 182 -1.26 -51.07 24.21
CA GLY A 182 -0.92 -52.26 24.99
C GLY A 182 -2.04 -53.30 24.95
N GLY A 183 -2.22 -53.93 23.79
CA GLY A 183 -3.08 -55.10 23.56
C GLY A 183 -2.45 -56.00 22.52
#